data_AF-P59925-F1
#
_entry.id   AF-P59925-F1
#
_cell.length_a   1.000
_cell.length_b   1.000
_cell.length_c   1.000
_cell.angle_alpha   90.00
_cell.angle_beta   90.00
_cell.angle_gamma   90.00
#
_symmetry.space_group_name_H-M   'P 1'
#
loop_
_entity.id
_entity.type
_entity.pdbx_description
1 polymer ?
#
loop_
_entity_poly.entity_id
_entity_poly.type
_entity_poly.pdbx_seq_one_letter_code
_entity_poly.pdbx_strand_id
1 'polypeptide(L)' 'VFINVKCTGSKQCLPACKAAVGKAAGKCMNGKCKCYT' A
#
# COMPACT_ATOMS: atom_id res chain seq x y z
N VAL A 1 -5.89 0.85 -5.79
CA VAL A 1 -5.73 -0.61 -6.04
C VAL A 1 -5.30 -1.36 -4.78
N PHE A 2 -5.75 -2.59 -4.58
CA PHE A 2 -5.19 -3.44 -3.51
C PHE A 2 -3.97 -4.18 -4.05
N ILE A 3 -2.89 -4.20 -3.27
CA ILE A 3 -1.72 -5.03 -3.54
C ILE A 3 -1.64 -6.12 -2.47
N ASN A 4 -1.11 -7.29 -2.83
CA ASN A 4 -0.99 -8.44 -1.92
C ASN A 4 0.19 -8.30 -0.96
N VAL A 5 0.29 -7.15 -0.31
CA VAL A 5 1.30 -6.87 0.71
C VAL A 5 0.59 -6.82 2.05
N LYS A 6 1.00 -7.70 2.96
CA LYS A 6 0.53 -7.68 4.35
C LYS A 6 1.06 -6.44 5.03
N CYS A 7 0.22 -5.79 5.82
CA CYS A 7 0.59 -4.62 6.58
C CYS A 7 -0.10 -4.63 7.93
N THR A 8 0.55 -4.00 8.90
CA THR A 8 -0.09 -3.64 10.19
C THR A 8 -0.25 -2.13 10.33
N GLY A 9 0.40 -1.33 9.46
CA GLY A 9 0.27 0.12 9.44
C GLY A 9 0.49 0.70 8.05
N SER A 10 -0.13 1.85 7.79
CA SER A 10 -0.15 2.50 6.46
C SER A 10 1.23 2.84 5.89
N LYS A 11 2.19 3.18 6.76
CA LYS A 11 3.56 3.51 6.34
C LYS A 11 4.28 2.35 5.66
N GLN A 12 3.95 1.10 6.01
CA GLN A 12 4.53 -0.10 5.38
C GLN A 12 4.11 -0.24 3.91
N CYS A 13 2.96 0.33 3.54
CA CYS A 13 2.44 0.27 2.19
C CYS A 13 3.08 1.27 1.24
N LEU A 14 3.65 2.37 1.75
CA LEU A 14 4.19 3.45 0.92
C LEU A 14 5.27 2.99 -0.07
N PRO A 15 6.30 2.22 0.32
CA PRO A 15 7.30 1.72 -0.63
C PRO A 15 6.69 0.76 -1.65
N ALA A 16 5.82 -0.15 -1.21
CA ALA A 16 5.17 -1.12 -2.08
C ALA A 16 4.20 -0.45 -3.09
N CYS A 17 3.47 0.57 -2.65
CA CYS A 17 2.61 1.37 -3.52
C CYS A 17 3.42 2.18 -4.53
N LYS A 18 4.56 2.76 -4.12
CA LYS A 18 5.45 3.46 -5.04
C LYS A 18 5.96 2.53 -6.14
N ALA A 19 6.31 1.28 -5.81
CA ALA A 19 6.74 0.29 -6.78
C ALA A 19 5.60 -0.21 -7.69
N ALA A 20 4.38 -0.37 -7.15
CA ALA A 20 3.25 -0.94 -7.88
C ALA A 20 2.51 0.07 -8.78
N VAL A 21 2.37 1.34 -8.34
CA VAL A 21 1.58 2.37 -9.04
C VAL A 21 2.35 3.67 -9.30
N GLY A 22 3.64 3.74 -8.94
CA GLY A 22 4.45 4.95 -9.10
C GLY A 22 4.19 6.04 -8.05
N LYS A 23 3.20 5.86 -7.16
CA LYS A 23 2.87 6.81 -6.08
C LYS A 23 3.11 6.19 -4.72
N ALA A 24 3.86 6.89 -3.86
CA ALA A 24 4.00 6.56 -2.45
C ALA A 24 2.75 6.98 -1.65
N ALA A 25 1.57 6.59 -2.13
CA ALA A 25 0.29 6.91 -1.54
C ALA A 25 -0.49 5.60 -1.36
N GLY A 26 -0.75 5.26 -0.10
CA GLY A 26 -1.52 4.07 0.23
C GLY A 26 -1.80 3.98 1.72
N LYS A 27 -2.74 3.13 2.09
CA LYS A 27 -3.04 2.82 3.48
C LYS A 27 -3.16 1.33 3.71
N CYS A 28 -2.90 0.94 4.95
CA CYS A 28 -3.22 -0.40 5.38
C CYS A 28 -4.71 -0.52 5.65
N MET A 29 -5.36 -1.50 5.05
CA MET A 29 -6.80 -1.72 5.15
C MET A 29 -7.06 -3.22 5.22
N ASN A 30 -7.59 -3.67 6.35
CA ASN A 30 -7.86 -5.09 6.63
C ASN A 30 -6.62 -6.00 6.46
N GLY A 31 -5.47 -5.55 6.95
CA GLY A 31 -4.20 -6.29 6.84
C GLY A 31 -3.56 -6.30 5.45
N LYS A 32 -4.12 -5.58 4.48
CA LYS A 32 -3.60 -5.47 3.11
C LYS A 32 -3.36 -4.01 2.71
N CYS A 33 -2.38 -3.80 1.86
CA CYS A 33 -2.10 -2.46 1.34
C CYS A 33 -3.07 -2.06 0.23
N LYS A 34 -3.80 -0.96 0.45
CA LYS A 34 -4.59 -0.26 -0.56
C LYS A 34 -3.82 0.96 -1.03
N CYS A 35 -3.29 0.92 -2.25
CA CYS A 35 -2.60 2.02 -2.90
C CYS A 35 -3.61 2.97 -3.55
N TYR A 36 -3.33 4.26 -3.45
CA TYR A 36 -4.07 5.31 -4.15
C TYR A 36 -3.35 5.57 -5.48
N THR A 37 -4.08 5.34 -6.56
CA THR A 37 -3.66 5.66 -7.94
C THR A 37 -4.07 7.09 -8.26
#